data_AF-A0A6V8RA19-F1
#
_entry.id   AF-A0A6V8RA19-F1
#
_cell.length_a   1.000
_cell.length_b   1.000
_cell.length_c   1.000
_cell.angle_alpha   90.00
_cell.angle_beta   90.00
_cell.angle_gamma   90.00
#
_symmetry.space_group_name_H-M   'P 1'
#
loop_
_entity.id
_entity.type
_entity.pdbx_description
1 polymer ?
#
loop_
_entity_poly.entity_id
_entity_poly.type
_entity_poly.pdbx_seq_one_letter_code
_entity_poly.pdbx_strand_id
1 'polypeptide(L)'
;MLKYVEVTASWLFANARGRDAKTFTKGPPFASYPEPTIQITSPDCGASPATLSPEYMAGGDGRLPGLEWDSVPGVKQWLLICEDVDAPLPNPICHGMYLGISKDKLSVINSDFKPEGEKSTRLNGGFYYGVDGVWIPPRPLLNHGIHRYFFDIIALSEPLDEKLAASKPTREQLAKEVDGKVLGWGRWVGQCERVWK
;
A
#
# COMPACT_ATOMS: atom_id res chain seq x y z
N MET A 1 14.04 18.46 -22.22
CA MET A 1 13.60 17.34 -23.10
C MET A 1 12.77 16.31 -22.31
N LEU A 2 13.28 15.73 -21.23
CA LEU A 2 12.57 14.68 -20.46
C LEU A 2 11.19 15.11 -19.92
N LYS A 3 11.07 16.32 -19.35
CA LYS A 3 9.77 16.85 -18.86
C LYS A 3 8.71 16.96 -19.95
N TYR A 4 9.10 17.35 -21.16
CA TYR A 4 8.18 17.43 -22.30
C TYR A 4 7.67 16.03 -22.68
N VAL A 5 8.55 15.02 -22.70
CA VAL A 5 8.15 13.62 -22.96
C VAL A 5 7.19 13.11 -21.88
N GLU A 6 7.48 13.37 -20.60
CA GLU A 6 6.63 12.98 -19.48
C GLU A 6 5.23 13.63 -19.54
N VAL A 7 5.17 14.91 -19.90
CA VAL A 7 3.91 15.66 -20.02
C VAL A 7 3.11 15.20 -21.25
N THR A 8 3.78 14.95 -22.37
CA THR A 8 3.13 14.35 -23.56
C THR A 8 2.52 12.99 -23.22
N ALA A 9 3.26 12.14 -22.49
CA ALA A 9 2.72 10.86 -22.01
C ALA A 9 1.52 11.07 -21.08
N SER A 10 1.57 12.06 -20.19
CA SER A 10 0.47 12.37 -19.28
C SER A 10 -0.80 12.78 -20.02
N TRP A 11 -0.68 13.54 -21.11
CA TRP A 11 -1.81 13.90 -21.95
C TRP A 11 -2.39 12.68 -22.68
N LEU A 12 -1.53 11.83 -23.27
CA LEU A 12 -1.95 10.59 -23.95
C LEU A 12 -2.68 9.63 -23.00
N PHE A 13 -2.27 9.59 -21.74
CA PHE A 13 -2.81 8.68 -20.73
C PHE A 13 -3.75 9.33 -19.73
N ALA A 14 -4.24 10.55 -19.95
CA ALA A 14 -5.03 11.30 -18.97
C ALA A 14 -6.26 10.52 -18.41
N ASN A 15 -6.84 9.62 -19.22
CA ASN A 15 -7.98 8.78 -18.83
C ASN A 15 -7.58 7.39 -18.29
N ALA A 16 -6.30 7.04 -18.33
CA ALA A 16 -5.78 5.78 -17.79
C ALA A 16 -5.56 5.91 -16.28
N ARG A 17 -6.66 5.77 -15.53
CA ARG A 17 -6.71 5.89 -14.07
C ARG A 17 -7.91 5.11 -13.52
N GLY A 18 -8.11 5.09 -12.20
CA GLY A 18 -9.30 4.49 -11.59
C GLY A 18 -9.34 2.96 -11.66
N ARG A 19 -8.22 2.29 -11.40
CA ARG A 19 -8.12 0.81 -11.37
C ARG A 19 -8.63 0.20 -10.06
N ASP A 20 -9.54 0.86 -9.37
CA ASP A 20 -10.12 0.50 -8.07
C ASP A 20 -10.67 -0.94 -8.06
N ALA A 21 -11.34 -1.36 -9.14
CA ALA A 21 -11.88 -2.72 -9.28
C ALA A 21 -10.80 -3.82 -9.37
N LYS A 22 -9.53 -3.44 -9.48
CA LYS A 22 -8.38 -4.32 -9.61
C LYS A 22 -7.45 -4.25 -8.40
N THR A 23 -7.87 -3.64 -7.28
CA THR A 23 -7.10 -3.63 -6.03
C THR A 23 -7.09 -5.01 -5.38
N PHE A 24 -6.16 -5.26 -4.46
CA PHE A 24 -5.99 -6.58 -3.84
C PHE A 24 -7.27 -7.02 -3.11
N THR A 25 -7.90 -6.05 -2.44
CA THR A 25 -9.15 -6.16 -1.68
C THR A 25 -10.40 -6.41 -2.52
N LYS A 26 -10.31 -6.37 -3.87
CA LYS A 26 -11.41 -6.77 -4.78
C LYS A 26 -11.25 -8.20 -5.31
N GLY A 27 -10.23 -8.94 -4.83
CA GLY A 27 -10.02 -10.35 -5.16
C GLY A 27 -10.96 -11.32 -4.42
N PRO A 28 -10.99 -12.61 -4.83
CA PRO A 28 -11.85 -13.63 -4.23
C PRO A 28 -11.79 -13.77 -2.70
N PRO A 29 -10.62 -13.66 -2.02
CA PRO A 29 -10.54 -13.77 -0.55
C PRO A 29 -11.39 -12.76 0.22
N PHE A 30 -11.81 -11.68 -0.44
CA PHE A 30 -12.58 -10.59 0.15
C PHE A 30 -14.07 -10.66 -0.20
N ALA A 31 -14.55 -11.74 -0.83
CA ALA A 31 -15.95 -11.87 -1.24
C ALA A 31 -16.93 -11.69 -0.06
N SER A 32 -16.57 -12.15 1.13
CA SER A 32 -17.35 -11.98 2.37
C SER A 32 -17.20 -10.60 3.02
N TYR A 33 -16.25 -9.78 2.56
CA TYR A 33 -15.92 -8.46 3.09
C TYR A 33 -15.79 -7.44 1.94
N PRO A 34 -16.89 -7.14 1.22
CA PRO A 34 -16.83 -6.33 0.00
C PRO A 34 -16.41 -4.86 0.25
N GLU A 35 -16.62 -4.37 1.46
CA GLU A 35 -16.38 -2.99 1.89
C GLU A 35 -15.46 -2.94 3.12
N PRO A 36 -14.71 -1.84 3.31
CA PRO A 36 -13.83 -1.68 4.46
C PRO A 36 -14.65 -1.54 5.76
N THR A 37 -14.28 -2.29 6.78
CA THR A 37 -14.92 -2.33 8.10
C THR A 37 -14.00 -1.88 9.23
N ILE A 38 -12.70 -1.76 8.96
CA ILE A 38 -11.68 -1.41 9.95
C ILE A 38 -11.32 0.07 9.77
N GLN A 39 -11.36 0.83 10.86
CA GLN A 39 -10.90 2.21 10.83
C GLN A 39 -9.38 2.26 10.79
N ILE A 40 -8.87 3.08 9.87
CA ILE A 40 -7.44 3.36 9.71
C ILE A 40 -7.27 4.87 9.50
N THR A 41 -6.26 5.44 10.16
CA THR A 41 -5.94 6.86 10.13
C THR A 41 -4.45 7.07 9.92
N SER A 42 -4.06 8.29 9.57
CA SER A 42 -2.66 8.71 9.52
C SER A 42 -2.47 9.89 10.46
N PRO A 43 -1.74 9.74 11.59
CA PRO A 43 -1.53 10.84 12.52
C PRO A 43 -0.75 12.01 11.92
N ASP A 44 0.12 11.74 10.95
CA ASP A 44 0.99 12.74 10.32
C ASP A 44 0.40 13.36 9.05
N CYS A 45 -0.46 12.65 8.32
CA CYS A 45 -1.12 13.20 7.12
C CYS A 45 -2.60 13.60 7.33
N GLY A 46 -3.24 13.13 8.40
CA GLY A 46 -4.63 13.45 8.75
C GLY A 46 -5.68 12.47 8.21
N ALA A 47 -6.92 12.95 8.13
CA ALA A 47 -8.09 12.16 7.76
C ALA A 47 -8.09 11.75 6.27
N SER A 48 -8.63 10.58 5.98
CA SER A 48 -8.78 10.07 4.60
C SER A 48 -9.93 10.76 3.85
N PRO A 49 -9.75 11.16 2.57
CA PRO A 49 -8.49 11.21 1.83
C PRO A 49 -7.61 12.41 2.25
N ALA A 50 -6.31 12.18 2.38
CA ALA A 50 -5.34 13.20 2.77
C ALA A 50 -4.42 13.61 1.61
N THR A 51 -4.18 14.91 1.43
CA THR A 51 -3.19 15.41 0.48
C THR A 51 -1.78 15.23 1.04
N LEU A 52 -0.97 14.40 0.40
CA LEU A 52 0.41 14.13 0.79
C LEU A 52 1.30 15.33 0.45
N SER A 53 2.07 15.80 1.42
CA SER A 53 3.09 16.83 1.28
C SER A 53 4.35 16.29 0.59
N PRO A 54 5.24 17.17 0.07
CA PRO A 54 6.40 16.75 -0.73
C PRO A 54 7.34 15.76 -0.05
N GLU A 55 7.46 15.75 1.27
CA GLU A 55 8.28 14.80 2.05
C GLU A 55 7.81 13.34 1.91
N TYR A 56 6.56 13.10 1.52
CA TYR A 56 6.04 11.75 1.23
C TYR A 56 6.19 11.37 -0.25
N MET A 57 6.63 12.28 -1.11
CA MET A 57 6.74 12.06 -2.56
C MET A 57 8.19 11.81 -3.00
N ALA A 58 8.35 11.18 -4.16
CA ALA A 58 9.66 11.09 -4.81
C ALA A 58 10.19 12.49 -5.17
N GLY A 59 11.43 12.77 -4.74
CA GLY A 59 12.06 14.08 -4.86
C GLY A 59 12.09 14.88 -3.55
N GLY A 60 11.25 14.50 -2.57
CA GLY A 60 11.46 14.84 -1.16
C GLY A 60 12.10 13.66 -0.41
N ASP A 61 11.77 13.50 0.86
CA ASP A 61 12.28 12.41 1.71
C ASP A 61 11.74 11.03 1.30
N GLY A 62 10.62 10.99 0.56
CA GLY A 62 9.99 9.75 0.10
C GLY A 62 9.45 8.88 1.24
N ARG A 63 9.00 9.50 2.33
CA ARG A 63 8.54 8.81 3.55
C ARG A 63 7.24 8.03 3.29
N LEU A 64 7.06 6.95 4.04
CA LEU A 64 5.77 6.26 4.13
C LEU A 64 4.93 6.97 5.22
N PRO A 65 3.65 7.30 4.98
CA PRO A 65 2.77 7.88 6.00
C PRO A 65 2.71 7.01 7.25
N GLY A 66 2.74 7.62 8.44
CA GLY A 66 2.38 6.89 9.65
C GLY A 66 0.94 6.42 9.55
N LEU A 67 0.66 5.18 9.94
CA LEU A 67 -0.69 4.62 9.91
C LEU A 67 -1.03 3.99 11.26
N GLU A 68 -2.27 4.17 11.70
CA GLU A 68 -2.84 3.57 12.91
C GLU A 68 -4.21 2.98 12.59
N TRP A 69 -4.53 1.83 13.16
CA TRP A 69 -5.80 1.15 12.93
C TRP A 69 -6.34 0.48 14.18
N ASP A 70 -7.66 0.25 14.18
CA ASP A 70 -8.35 -0.37 15.30
C ASP A 70 -8.06 -1.86 15.41
N SER A 71 -8.00 -2.37 16.65
CA SER A 71 -7.92 -3.80 16.90
C SER A 71 -9.20 -4.51 16.47
N VAL A 72 -9.08 -5.70 15.86
CA VAL A 72 -10.22 -6.56 15.51
C VAL A 72 -10.16 -7.87 16.30
N PRO A 73 -11.26 -8.30 16.96
CA PRO A 73 -11.30 -9.58 17.66
C PRO A 73 -10.96 -10.76 16.74
N GLY A 74 -10.16 -11.72 17.25
CA GLY A 74 -9.79 -12.92 16.51
C GLY A 74 -8.56 -12.77 15.61
N VAL A 75 -8.05 -11.56 15.40
CA VAL A 75 -6.85 -11.33 14.59
C VAL A 75 -5.62 -12.03 15.16
N LYS A 76 -4.89 -12.70 14.28
CA LYS A 76 -3.59 -13.33 14.57
C LYS A 76 -2.44 -12.58 13.91
N GLN A 77 -2.67 -12.02 12.72
CA GLN A 77 -1.71 -11.18 12.01
C GLN A 77 -2.41 -10.14 11.16
N TRP A 78 -1.68 -9.08 10.85
CA TRP A 78 -2.07 -8.05 9.89
C TRP A 78 -1.21 -8.11 8.64
N LEU A 79 -1.77 -7.59 7.56
CA LEU A 79 -1.11 -7.35 6.29
C LEU A 79 -1.40 -5.90 5.90
N LEU A 80 -0.41 -5.17 5.38
CA LEU A 80 -0.57 -3.84 4.81
C LEU A 80 -0.16 -3.84 3.34
N ILE A 81 -1.04 -3.39 2.44
CA ILE A 81 -0.77 -3.24 1.00
C ILE A 81 -1.02 -1.78 0.60
N CYS A 82 -0.08 -1.23 -0.17
CA CYS A 82 -0.12 0.13 -0.66
C CYS A 82 -0.19 0.13 -2.20
N GLU A 83 -1.26 0.64 -2.79
CA GLU A 83 -1.48 0.61 -4.26
C GLU A 83 -1.78 2.00 -4.84
N ASP A 84 -1.13 2.34 -5.96
CA ASP A 84 -1.54 3.45 -6.83
C ASP A 84 -2.56 2.95 -7.86
N VAL A 85 -3.82 3.35 -7.68
CA VAL A 85 -4.93 2.96 -8.59
C VAL A 85 -5.06 3.88 -9.81
N ASP A 86 -4.35 5.00 -9.82
CA ASP A 86 -4.45 6.02 -10.86
C ASP A 86 -3.20 6.09 -11.74
N ALA A 87 -2.21 5.23 -11.49
CA ALA A 87 -1.10 4.98 -12.38
C ALA A 87 -1.60 4.62 -13.80
N PRO A 88 -0.98 5.15 -14.88
CA PRO A 88 -1.39 4.93 -16.26
C PRO A 88 -0.99 3.55 -16.78
N LEU A 89 -1.34 2.51 -16.04
CA LEU A 89 -1.07 1.11 -16.32
C LEU A 89 -2.37 0.28 -16.24
N PRO A 90 -2.38 -0.94 -16.81
CA PRO A 90 -3.59 -1.76 -16.82
C PRO A 90 -4.07 -2.15 -15.42
N ASN A 91 -3.15 -2.28 -14.45
CA ASN A 91 -3.41 -2.70 -13.08
C ASN A 91 -2.83 -1.68 -12.10
N PRO A 92 -3.33 -1.61 -10.85
CA PRO A 92 -2.72 -0.78 -9.81
C PRO A 92 -1.26 -1.16 -9.60
N ILE A 93 -0.46 -0.18 -9.20
CA ILE A 93 0.96 -0.39 -8.91
C ILE A 93 1.13 -0.56 -7.42
N CYS A 94 1.77 -1.65 -7.01
CA CYS A 94 2.14 -1.88 -5.62
C CYS A 94 3.32 -0.98 -5.26
N HIS A 95 3.11 -0.09 -4.30
CA HIS A 95 4.15 0.78 -3.74
C HIS A 95 4.80 0.16 -2.50
N GLY A 96 4.12 -0.77 -1.84
CA GLY A 96 4.59 -1.48 -0.66
C GLY A 96 3.65 -2.61 -0.28
N MET A 97 4.21 -3.70 0.19
CA MET A 97 3.45 -4.87 0.66
C MET A 97 4.16 -5.43 1.88
N TYR A 98 3.44 -5.51 3.00
CA TYR A 98 4.01 -5.85 4.30
C TYR A 98 3.24 -7.01 4.93
N LEU A 99 3.98 -8.05 5.32
CA LEU A 99 3.45 -9.37 5.63
C LEU A 99 3.82 -9.78 7.05
N GLY A 100 2.85 -10.36 7.76
CA GLY A 100 3.09 -10.93 9.09
C GLY A 100 3.25 -9.89 10.20
N ILE A 101 2.59 -8.73 10.07
CA ILE A 101 2.55 -7.73 11.13
C ILE A 101 1.85 -8.36 12.34
N SER A 102 2.49 -8.30 13.51
CA SER A 102 1.97 -8.90 14.75
C SER A 102 0.57 -8.36 15.09
N LYS A 103 -0.33 -9.21 15.59
CA LYS A 103 -1.68 -8.80 16.06
C LYS A 103 -1.67 -7.61 17.02
N ASP A 104 -0.62 -7.49 17.84
CA ASP A 104 -0.48 -6.47 18.88
C ASP A 104 0.08 -5.15 18.33
N LYS A 105 0.54 -5.12 17.08
CA LYS A 105 0.99 -3.91 16.40
C LYS A 105 -0.20 -3.28 15.68
N LEU A 106 -0.63 -2.13 16.18
CA LEU A 106 -1.78 -1.35 15.66
C LEU A 106 -1.34 -0.04 15.00
N SER A 107 -0.04 0.12 14.79
CA SER A 107 0.53 1.27 14.09
C SER A 107 1.85 0.94 13.41
N VAL A 108 2.15 1.66 12.33
CA VAL A 108 3.44 1.65 11.64
C VAL A 108 3.97 3.07 11.47
N ILE A 109 5.29 3.22 11.63
CA ILE A 109 6.02 4.47 11.43
C ILE A 109 7.28 4.22 10.60
N ASN A 110 7.90 5.28 10.07
CA ASN A 110 9.05 5.17 9.15
C ASN A 110 10.22 4.32 9.68
N SER A 111 10.48 4.32 10.99
CA SER A 111 11.55 3.49 11.58
C SER A 111 11.28 1.99 11.49
N ASP A 112 10.02 1.58 11.39
CA ASP A 112 9.63 0.17 11.24
C ASP A 112 10.08 -0.41 9.91
N PHE A 113 10.20 0.42 8.87
CA PHE A 113 10.47 -0.01 7.49
C PHE A 113 11.96 -0.10 7.16
N LYS A 114 12.85 -0.03 8.16
CA LYS A 114 14.29 -0.25 7.95
C LYS A 114 14.57 -1.75 7.89
N PRO A 115 15.22 -2.27 6.82
CA PRO A 115 15.65 -3.67 6.78
C PRO A 115 16.62 -4.01 7.91
N GLU A 116 16.46 -5.19 8.51
CA GLU A 116 17.38 -5.69 9.55
C GLU A 116 18.77 -6.06 9.00
N GLY A 117 18.90 -6.15 7.68
CA GLY A 117 20.17 -6.37 6.98
C GLY A 117 19.99 -6.33 5.47
N GLU A 118 21.08 -6.17 4.72
CA GLU A 118 21.05 -5.96 3.25
C GLU A 118 20.31 -7.05 2.48
N LYS A 119 20.40 -8.30 2.94
CA LYS A 119 19.76 -9.46 2.30
C LYS A 119 18.48 -9.91 3.00
N SER A 120 18.11 -9.26 4.10
CA SER A 120 16.92 -9.62 4.86
C SER A 120 15.67 -9.03 4.21
N THR A 121 14.59 -9.82 4.19
CA THR A 121 13.24 -9.33 3.90
C THR A 121 12.55 -8.81 5.15
N ARG A 122 13.12 -9.08 6.33
CA ARG A 122 12.59 -8.65 7.62
C ARG A 122 12.96 -7.20 7.89
N LEU A 123 11.98 -6.48 8.41
CA LEU A 123 12.06 -5.08 8.77
C LEU A 123 12.06 -4.93 10.30
N ASN A 124 12.63 -3.83 10.80
CA ASN A 124 12.71 -3.52 12.23
C ASN A 124 11.34 -3.54 12.94
N GLY A 125 10.25 -3.32 12.22
CA GLY A 125 8.89 -3.43 12.74
C GLY A 125 8.44 -4.87 13.02
N GLY A 126 9.28 -5.88 12.76
CA GLY A 126 9.02 -7.30 13.02
C GLY A 126 8.24 -8.03 11.93
N PHE A 127 8.09 -7.43 10.75
CA PHE A 127 7.35 -7.97 9.59
C PHE A 127 8.22 -8.00 8.33
N TYR A 128 7.71 -8.58 7.25
CA TYR A 128 8.43 -8.75 5.99
C TYR A 128 7.91 -7.82 4.90
N TYR A 129 8.75 -7.43 3.94
CA TYR A 129 8.32 -6.72 2.73
C TYR A 129 8.25 -7.63 1.50
N GLY A 130 7.42 -7.26 0.53
CA GLY A 130 7.13 -8.01 -0.69
C GLY A 130 8.15 -7.86 -1.83
N VAL A 131 7.74 -8.31 -3.03
CA VAL A 131 8.58 -8.35 -4.23
C VAL A 131 9.00 -6.98 -4.74
N ASP A 132 8.17 -5.95 -4.56
CA ASP A 132 8.39 -4.58 -5.05
C ASP A 132 9.41 -3.77 -4.24
N GLY A 133 9.99 -4.39 -3.19
CA GLY A 133 10.92 -3.74 -2.28
C GLY A 133 10.21 -3.18 -1.05
N VAL A 134 10.95 -2.37 -0.28
CA VAL A 134 10.45 -1.82 0.98
C VAL A 134 9.38 -0.78 0.73
N TRP A 135 9.64 0.21 -0.12
CA TRP A 135 8.73 1.31 -0.39
C TRP A 135 9.13 2.01 -1.69
N ILE A 136 8.14 2.28 -2.54
CA ILE A 136 8.29 3.12 -3.73
C ILE A 136 7.59 4.45 -3.43
N PRO A 137 8.29 5.59 -3.31
CA PRO A 137 7.63 6.85 -3.05
C PRO A 137 6.70 7.29 -4.20
N PRO A 138 5.51 7.85 -3.90
CA PRO A 138 4.62 8.48 -4.87
C PRO A 138 5.34 9.37 -5.89
N ARG A 139 5.16 9.08 -7.18
CA ARG A 139 5.66 9.91 -8.27
C ARG A 139 4.66 9.97 -9.44
N PRO A 140 3.48 10.59 -9.26
CA PRO A 140 2.53 10.84 -10.35
C PRO A 140 3.23 11.44 -11.57
N LEU A 141 2.80 11.11 -12.79
CA LEU A 141 3.35 11.78 -13.97
C LEU A 141 2.99 13.28 -13.94
N LEU A 142 3.87 14.12 -14.49
CA LEU A 142 3.66 15.58 -14.52
C LEU A 142 2.37 15.93 -15.27
N ASN A 143 1.47 16.66 -14.62
CA ASN A 143 0.16 17.09 -15.13
C ASN A 143 -0.80 15.94 -15.47
N HIS A 144 -0.59 14.73 -14.96
CA HIS A 144 -1.54 13.61 -15.12
C HIS A 144 -2.78 13.75 -14.21
N GLY A 145 -2.75 14.73 -13.30
CA GLY A 145 -3.75 14.97 -12.27
C GLY A 145 -3.44 14.22 -10.98
N ILE A 146 -4.38 14.29 -10.03
CA ILE A 146 -4.27 13.62 -8.73
C ILE A 146 -4.23 12.10 -8.92
N HIS A 147 -3.28 11.46 -8.25
CA HIS A 147 -3.26 10.01 -8.03
C HIS A 147 -3.69 9.70 -6.60
N ARG A 148 -4.48 8.65 -6.43
CA ARG A 148 -4.87 8.08 -5.14
C ARG A 148 -4.02 6.85 -4.84
N TYR A 149 -3.46 6.85 -3.64
CA TYR A 149 -2.68 5.77 -3.05
C TYR A 149 -3.51 5.15 -1.94
N PHE A 150 -3.93 3.90 -2.15
CA PHE A 150 -4.71 3.14 -1.19
C PHE A 150 -3.78 2.41 -0.24
N PHE A 151 -3.97 2.61 1.06
CA PHE A 151 -3.26 1.92 2.13
C PHE A 151 -4.28 1.00 2.81
N ASP A 152 -4.25 -0.28 2.42
CA ASP A 152 -5.19 -1.29 2.86
C ASP A 152 -4.58 -2.13 3.99
N ILE A 153 -5.15 -2.04 5.19
CA ILE A 153 -4.83 -2.93 6.31
C ILE A 153 -5.82 -4.09 6.32
N ILE A 154 -5.32 -5.32 6.42
CA ILE A 154 -6.12 -6.54 6.32
C ILE A 154 -5.92 -7.39 7.56
N ALA A 155 -7.03 -7.76 8.20
CA ALA A 155 -7.09 -8.58 9.39
C ALA A 155 -7.14 -10.07 9.02
N LEU A 156 -6.23 -10.88 9.55
CA LEU A 156 -6.18 -12.32 9.31
C LEU A 156 -6.50 -13.14 10.57
N SER A 157 -7.37 -14.14 10.45
CA SER A 157 -7.75 -15.09 11.52
C SER A 157 -6.66 -16.11 11.84
N GLU A 158 -5.69 -16.27 10.95
CA GLU A 158 -4.57 -17.18 11.06
C GLU A 158 -3.29 -16.46 10.60
N PRO A 159 -2.12 -16.84 11.14
CA PRO A 159 -0.86 -16.34 10.61
C PRO A 159 -0.62 -16.81 9.16
N LEU A 160 0.16 -16.02 8.43
CA LEU A 160 0.76 -16.42 7.16
C LEU A 160 1.84 -17.49 7.40
N ASP A 161 2.05 -18.36 6.42
CA ASP A 161 3.27 -19.16 6.38
C ASP A 161 4.51 -18.26 6.37
N GLU A 162 5.40 -18.43 7.35
CA GLU A 162 6.55 -17.55 7.54
C GLU A 162 7.56 -17.67 6.38
N LYS A 163 7.70 -18.86 5.79
CA LYS A 163 8.60 -19.05 4.64
C LYS A 163 8.06 -18.30 3.42
N LEU A 164 6.75 -18.36 3.19
CA LEU A 164 6.09 -17.58 2.16
C LEU A 164 6.29 -16.09 2.41
N ALA A 165 6.01 -15.59 3.62
CA ALA A 165 6.17 -14.17 3.95
C ALA A 165 7.61 -13.68 3.74
N ALA A 166 8.60 -14.49 4.11
CA ALA A 166 10.01 -14.17 3.92
C ALA A 166 10.48 -14.26 2.45
N SER A 167 9.72 -14.93 1.56
CA SER A 167 10.14 -15.25 0.19
C SER A 167 9.89 -14.15 -0.85
N LYS A 168 9.31 -13.01 -0.44
CA LYS A 168 8.79 -11.96 -1.33
C LYS A 168 7.72 -12.51 -2.30
N PRO A 169 6.57 -12.97 -1.77
CA PRO A 169 5.57 -13.63 -2.58
C PRO A 169 4.98 -12.66 -3.60
N THR A 170 4.54 -13.20 -4.74
CA THR A 170 3.73 -12.42 -5.68
C THR A 170 2.35 -12.16 -5.08
N ARG A 171 1.65 -11.19 -5.65
CA ARG A 171 0.26 -10.88 -5.31
C ARG A 171 -0.65 -12.10 -5.40
N GLU A 172 -0.48 -12.95 -6.41
CA GLU A 172 -1.29 -14.14 -6.64
C GLU A 172 -1.01 -15.22 -5.59
N GLN A 173 0.27 -15.39 -5.20
CA GLN A 173 0.66 -16.31 -4.13
C GLN A 173 0.06 -15.85 -2.80
N LEU A 174 0.14 -14.55 -2.51
CA LEU A 174 -0.45 -13.98 -1.30
C LEU A 174 -1.97 -14.09 -1.28
N ALA A 175 -2.64 -13.85 -2.42
CA ALA A 175 -4.10 -14.01 -2.54
C ALA A 175 -4.55 -15.44 -2.22
N LYS A 176 -3.80 -16.45 -2.67
CA LYS A 176 -4.07 -17.85 -2.32
C LYS A 176 -3.86 -18.14 -0.84
N GLU A 177 -2.82 -17.56 -0.26
CA GLU A 177 -2.48 -17.77 1.15
C GLU A 177 -3.51 -17.16 2.10
N VAL A 178 -4.10 -16.01 1.76
CA VAL A 178 -5.09 -15.32 2.61
C VAL A 178 -6.52 -15.79 2.37
N ASP A 179 -6.75 -16.67 1.38
CA ASP A 179 -8.08 -17.18 1.08
C ASP A 179 -8.66 -17.95 2.29
N GLY A 180 -9.87 -17.58 2.70
CA GLY A 180 -10.50 -18.10 3.92
C GLY A 180 -9.92 -17.56 5.26
N LYS A 181 -8.85 -16.75 5.24
CA LYS A 181 -8.24 -16.17 6.45
C LYS A 181 -8.69 -14.75 6.77
N VAL A 182 -9.36 -14.06 5.85
CA VAL A 182 -9.75 -12.64 6.04
C VAL A 182 -10.85 -12.51 7.09
N LEU A 183 -10.67 -11.57 8.03
CA LEU A 183 -11.68 -11.16 9.04
C LEU A 183 -12.29 -9.78 8.75
N GLY A 184 -11.66 -9.02 7.86
CA GLY A 184 -12.03 -7.65 7.54
C GLY A 184 -10.83 -6.88 7.02
N TRP A 185 -11.07 -5.65 6.56
CA TRP A 185 -10.02 -4.76 6.09
C TRP A 185 -10.43 -3.31 6.25
N GLY A 186 -9.45 -2.40 6.22
CA GLY A 186 -9.64 -0.95 6.28
C GLY A 186 -8.81 -0.27 5.20
N ARG A 187 -9.23 0.93 4.79
CA ARG A 187 -8.52 1.73 3.78
C ARG A 187 -8.32 3.16 4.22
N TRP A 188 -7.08 3.61 4.16
CA TRP A 188 -6.72 5.03 4.20
C TRP A 188 -6.23 5.46 2.82
N VAL A 189 -6.60 6.67 2.38
CA VAL A 189 -6.26 7.18 1.06
C VAL A 189 -5.35 8.39 1.20
N GLY A 190 -4.11 8.26 0.72
CA GLY A 190 -3.24 9.40 0.45
C GLY A 190 -3.40 9.82 -1.00
N GLN A 191 -3.28 11.12 -1.29
CA GLN A 191 -3.35 11.62 -2.66
C GLN A 191 -2.29 12.68 -2.93
N CYS A 192 -1.73 12.68 -4.13
CA CYS A 192 -0.85 13.76 -4.58
C CYS A 192 -0.88 13.91 -6.09
N GLU A 193 -0.37 15.04 -6.57
CA GLU A 193 -0.16 15.31 -7.98
C GLU A 193 1.19 16.00 -8.19
N ARG A 194 1.69 15.96 -9.42
CA ARG A 194 2.85 16.75 -9.82
C ARG A 194 2.41 17.74 -10.88
N VAL A 195 2.52 19.04 -10.60
CA VAL A 195 2.16 20.11 -11.53
C VAL A 195 3.43 20.74 -12.11
N TRP A 196 3.52 20.78 -13.43
CA TRP A 196 4.52 21.58 -14.14
C TRP A 196 3.93 22.96 -14.44
N LYS A 197 4.41 23.97 -13.71
CA LYS A 197 4.14 25.38 -13.94
C LYS A 197 5.09 25.96 -14.98
#